data_AF-A0A1J4JC86-F1
#
_entry.id   AF-A0A1J4JC86-F1
#
_cell.length_a   1.000
_cell.length_b   1.000
_cell.length_c   1.000
_cell.angle_alpha   90.00
_cell.angle_beta   90.00
_cell.angle_gamma   90.00
#
_symmetry.space_group_name_H-M   'P 1'
#
loop_
_entity.id
_entity.type
_entity.pdbx_description
1 polymer ?
#
loop_
_entity_poly.entity_id
_entity_poly.type
_entity_poly.pdbx_seq_one_letter_code
_entity_poly.pdbx_strand_id
1 'polypeptide(L)'
;MNAQWWKNFTDADISKTPSIEDMNKIWEKMSPIVHSLVYDITDNAEYWQSIEIVINTLSATRDCPSPITDFSSFVNKLYEIQNKLLGTTPEDVISFIIASPKSSNAMFLIWQFADCLATPHIFVNALEMLFKNRSKVVAPCKTAMASFDGSLDFLFDHYYPMIESLPLDNEEQMTSRINLFQFLCKLIIDYPDKILRFNVFHRLMWNRLLRIMQNSNLTISIAAFRAATNLYKCTMEKLDGHTQATWLLKLITNNPPPSLLHTPSIRFAMTIQPPEFGFVTLCITIIDQGIVDQCDLGMISRILRLPVVKQPTDVFQYLFKTACTHKILGNAAARVLLRPLTKFKDLLDLKTWAPLFIKRSFQFIYFSDCKSKYIRRIFLIMRFYTTILPLEIDWINKSISLSASTVVACGRCCEMLGKRFKITRDVDPKMKEELEKTPIDKVDVKHMLDDVKTTILMIEEGGSADNSGQSSGRSSSARNRKPTVAEMRAKFRKGSGTPSTTDLDMLANMDGPPQKPVKQPVVDVDPSETY
;
A
#
# COMPACT_ATOMS: atom_id res chain seq x y z
N MET A 1 -50.26 -36.92 4.47
CA MET A 1 -49.20 -36.32 5.32
C MET A 1 -49.38 -34.82 5.50
N ASN A 2 -49.81 -34.07 4.48
CA ASN A 2 -49.83 -32.60 4.49
C ASN A 2 -50.80 -31.99 5.54
N ALA A 3 -51.98 -32.57 5.76
CA ALA A 3 -52.91 -32.12 6.80
C ALA A 3 -52.39 -32.29 8.23
N GLN A 4 -51.51 -33.27 8.47
CA GLN A 4 -50.95 -33.53 9.80
C GLN A 4 -49.77 -32.61 10.10
N TRP A 5 -49.01 -32.21 9.07
CA TRP A 5 -48.03 -31.14 9.18
C TRP A 5 -48.68 -29.79 9.49
N TRP A 6 -49.77 -29.44 8.78
CA TRP A 6 -50.53 -28.21 9.03
C TRP A 6 -51.07 -28.10 10.46
N LYS A 7 -51.53 -29.23 11.02
CA LYS A 7 -51.99 -29.34 12.41
C LYS A 7 -50.93 -29.00 13.47
N ASN A 8 -49.65 -29.01 13.12
CA ASN A 8 -48.59 -28.59 14.05
C ASN A 8 -48.64 -27.08 14.34
N PHE A 9 -49.32 -26.30 13.50
CA PHE A 9 -49.36 -24.84 13.61
C PHE A 9 -50.75 -24.31 14.00
N THR A 10 -51.82 -25.02 13.64
CA THR A 10 -53.21 -24.60 13.86
C THR A 10 -54.19 -25.77 13.88
N ASP A 11 -55.32 -25.59 14.55
CA ASP A 11 -56.48 -26.49 14.48
C ASP A 11 -57.44 -26.15 13.31
N ALA A 12 -57.13 -25.13 12.51
CA ALA A 12 -57.96 -24.69 11.39
C ALA A 12 -58.10 -25.77 10.31
N ASP A 13 -59.34 -25.93 9.82
CA ASP A 13 -59.67 -26.90 8.76
C ASP A 13 -59.10 -26.45 7.41
N ILE A 14 -58.33 -27.34 6.77
CA ILE A 14 -57.74 -27.13 5.43
C ILE A 14 -58.79 -27.00 4.31
N SER A 15 -60.05 -27.35 4.59
CA SER A 15 -61.16 -27.19 3.64
C SER A 15 -61.62 -25.73 3.46
N LYS A 16 -61.18 -24.82 4.34
CA LYS A 16 -61.57 -23.41 4.32
C LYS A 16 -60.35 -22.50 4.44
N THR A 17 -60.33 -21.43 3.66
CA THR A 17 -59.34 -20.36 3.78
C THR A 17 -59.48 -19.68 5.16
N PRO A 18 -58.42 -19.64 5.99
CA PRO A 18 -58.44 -18.97 7.29
C PRO A 18 -58.66 -17.46 7.17
N SER A 19 -59.06 -16.82 8.27
CA SER A 19 -59.03 -15.35 8.35
C SER A 19 -57.59 -14.83 8.31
N ILE A 20 -57.39 -13.56 7.93
CA ILE A 20 -56.06 -12.92 7.96
C ILE A 20 -55.42 -13.01 9.36
N GLU A 21 -56.22 -12.78 10.41
CA GLU A 21 -55.74 -12.83 11.80
C GLU A 21 -55.24 -14.23 12.19
N ASP A 22 -56.00 -15.27 11.83
CA ASP A 22 -55.60 -16.65 12.11
C ASP A 22 -54.39 -17.06 11.28
N MET A 23 -54.34 -16.64 10.01
CA MET A 23 -53.22 -16.94 9.13
C MET A 23 -51.94 -16.25 9.58
N ASN A 24 -52.01 -15.03 10.11
CA ASN A 24 -50.86 -14.35 10.68
C ASN A 24 -50.28 -15.09 11.89
N LYS A 25 -51.12 -15.62 12.78
CA LYS A 25 -50.69 -16.48 13.91
C LYS A 25 -50.01 -17.76 13.43
N ILE A 26 -50.44 -18.29 12.28
CA ILE A 26 -49.80 -19.46 11.65
C ILE A 26 -48.44 -19.07 11.07
N TRP A 27 -48.36 -17.96 10.33
CA TRP A 27 -47.11 -17.49 9.75
C TRP A 27 -46.06 -17.18 10.81
N GLU A 28 -46.44 -16.55 11.92
CA GLU A 28 -45.53 -16.27 13.04
C GLU A 28 -44.79 -17.54 13.52
N LYS A 29 -45.43 -18.70 13.46
CA LYS A 29 -44.82 -19.99 13.83
C LYS A 29 -44.14 -20.70 12.65
N MET A 30 -44.76 -20.67 11.48
CA MET A 30 -44.36 -21.46 10.33
C MET A 30 -43.27 -20.79 9.48
N SER A 31 -43.37 -19.47 9.31
CA SER A 31 -42.38 -18.64 8.61
C SER A 31 -42.49 -17.19 9.09
N PRO A 32 -41.69 -16.82 10.12
CA PRO A 32 -41.61 -15.44 10.59
C PRO A 32 -41.29 -14.44 9.48
N ILE A 33 -40.55 -14.89 8.45
CA ILE A 33 -40.22 -14.09 7.27
C ILE A 33 -41.48 -13.76 6.46
N VAL A 34 -42.33 -14.76 6.15
CA VAL A 34 -43.59 -14.49 5.45
C VAL A 34 -44.46 -13.57 6.30
N HIS A 35 -44.55 -13.82 7.61
CA HIS A 35 -45.31 -12.96 8.52
C HIS A 35 -44.87 -11.50 8.42
N SER A 36 -43.57 -11.20 8.53
CA SER A 36 -43.06 -9.82 8.47
C SER A 36 -43.30 -9.12 7.13
N LEU A 37 -43.49 -9.88 6.04
CA LEU A 37 -43.79 -9.34 4.72
C LEU A 37 -45.25 -8.92 4.56
N VAL A 38 -46.20 -9.59 5.23
CA VAL A 38 -47.65 -9.41 4.99
C VAL A 38 -48.47 -8.96 6.20
N TYR A 39 -47.89 -8.90 7.41
CA TYR A 39 -48.65 -8.67 8.65
C TYR A 39 -49.43 -7.34 8.70
N ASP A 40 -48.99 -6.32 7.97
CA ASP A 40 -49.61 -4.99 7.94
C ASP A 40 -50.66 -4.84 6.83
N ILE A 41 -50.89 -5.88 6.03
CA ILE A 41 -51.91 -5.87 4.98
C ILE A 41 -53.27 -6.24 5.60
N THR A 42 -54.20 -5.30 5.60
CA THR A 42 -55.55 -5.48 6.14
C THR A 42 -56.58 -5.88 5.08
N ASP A 43 -56.32 -5.58 3.81
CA ASP A 43 -57.20 -5.97 2.72
C ASP A 43 -57.02 -7.46 2.38
N ASN A 44 -58.13 -8.19 2.30
CA ASN A 44 -58.10 -9.64 2.11
C ASN A 44 -57.61 -10.06 0.73
N ALA A 45 -57.96 -9.32 -0.33
CA ALA A 45 -57.52 -9.65 -1.67
C ALA A 45 -56.02 -9.38 -1.83
N GLU A 46 -55.56 -8.21 -1.35
CA GLU A 46 -54.15 -7.82 -1.36
C GLU A 46 -53.28 -8.76 -0.52
N TYR A 47 -53.76 -9.20 0.65
CA TYR A 47 -53.05 -10.11 1.54
C TYR A 47 -52.78 -11.46 0.86
N TRP A 48 -53.83 -12.10 0.32
CA TRP A 48 -53.68 -13.40 -0.34
C TRP A 48 -52.91 -13.32 -1.65
N GLN A 49 -53.06 -12.23 -2.42
CA GLN A 49 -52.26 -11.98 -3.60
C GLN A 49 -50.76 -11.84 -3.24
N SER A 50 -50.44 -11.11 -2.16
CA SER A 50 -49.06 -10.95 -1.69
C SER A 50 -48.45 -12.28 -1.25
N ILE A 51 -49.21 -13.11 -0.53
CA ILE A 51 -48.78 -14.47 -0.18
C ILE A 51 -48.52 -15.29 -1.46
N GLU A 52 -49.44 -15.28 -2.41
CA GLU A 52 -49.29 -16.04 -3.65
C GLU A 52 -48.02 -15.63 -4.43
N ILE A 53 -47.71 -14.33 -4.48
CA ILE A 53 -46.46 -13.81 -5.08
C ILE A 53 -45.23 -14.35 -4.35
N VAL A 54 -45.22 -14.33 -3.02
CA VAL A 54 -44.12 -14.85 -2.20
C VAL A 54 -43.91 -16.34 -2.45
N ILE A 55 -44.97 -17.14 -2.40
CA ILE A 55 -44.89 -18.60 -2.58
C ILE A 55 -44.51 -18.99 -4.02
N ASN A 56 -45.04 -18.31 -5.03
CA ASN A 56 -44.64 -18.51 -6.43
C ASN A 56 -43.14 -18.19 -6.63
N THR A 57 -42.64 -17.12 -6.01
CA THR A 57 -41.22 -16.74 -6.12
C THR A 57 -40.32 -17.79 -5.47
N LEU A 58 -40.66 -18.29 -4.28
CA LEU A 58 -39.88 -19.33 -3.58
C LEU A 58 -39.89 -20.68 -4.30
N SER A 59 -41.03 -21.04 -4.89
CA SER A 59 -41.19 -22.32 -5.59
C SER A 59 -40.52 -22.33 -6.97
N ALA A 60 -40.13 -21.17 -7.51
CA ALA A 60 -39.62 -20.98 -8.87
C ALA A 60 -40.56 -21.51 -9.98
N THR A 61 -41.84 -21.71 -9.64
CA THR A 61 -42.92 -22.17 -10.51
C THR A 61 -44.09 -21.20 -10.39
N ARG A 62 -44.80 -20.92 -11.48
CA ARG A 62 -46.00 -20.05 -11.48
C ARG A 62 -47.29 -20.81 -11.20
N ASP A 63 -47.18 -22.01 -10.66
CA ASP A 63 -48.29 -22.96 -10.50
C ASP A 63 -48.76 -23.04 -9.03
N CYS A 64 -48.61 -21.97 -8.24
CA CYS A 64 -49.18 -21.94 -6.90
C CYS A 64 -50.72 -21.89 -6.98
N PRO A 65 -51.44 -22.85 -6.38
CA PRO A 65 -52.90 -22.81 -6.32
C PRO A 65 -53.37 -21.57 -5.56
N SER A 66 -54.41 -20.90 -6.04
CA SER A 66 -54.91 -19.70 -5.36
C SER A 66 -55.48 -20.07 -3.98
N PRO A 67 -55.00 -19.45 -2.89
CA PRO A 67 -55.44 -19.76 -1.54
C PRO A 67 -56.91 -19.39 -1.27
N ILE A 68 -57.52 -18.56 -2.12
CA ILE A 68 -58.93 -18.16 -2.03
C ILE A 68 -59.84 -19.24 -2.64
N THR A 69 -59.43 -19.88 -3.73
CA THR A 69 -60.27 -20.85 -4.46
C THR A 69 -59.97 -22.30 -4.12
N ASP A 70 -58.72 -22.63 -3.77
CA ASP A 70 -58.28 -24.00 -3.46
C ASP A 70 -57.20 -24.00 -2.36
N PHE A 71 -57.64 -23.74 -1.13
CA PHE A 71 -56.75 -23.66 0.03
C PHE A 71 -56.05 -25.00 0.35
N SER A 72 -56.72 -26.13 0.10
CA SER A 72 -56.14 -27.46 0.34
C SER A 72 -54.92 -27.72 -0.55
N SER A 73 -55.03 -27.44 -1.85
CA SER A 73 -53.89 -27.55 -2.76
C SER A 73 -52.81 -26.51 -2.46
N PHE A 74 -53.18 -25.31 -2.01
CA PHE A 74 -52.22 -24.31 -1.53
C PHE A 74 -51.41 -24.81 -0.32
N VAL A 75 -52.05 -25.42 0.68
CA VAL A 75 -51.36 -26.02 1.85
C VAL A 75 -50.44 -27.17 1.42
N ASN A 76 -50.83 -27.96 0.42
CA ASN A 76 -49.94 -28.98 -0.15
C ASN A 76 -48.69 -28.35 -0.76
N LYS A 77 -48.84 -27.22 -1.47
CA LYS A 77 -47.71 -26.48 -2.03
C LYS A 77 -46.79 -25.94 -0.93
N LEU A 78 -47.34 -25.42 0.16
CA LEU A 78 -46.55 -24.97 1.32
C LEU A 78 -45.73 -26.10 1.92
N TYR A 79 -46.32 -27.29 2.06
CA TYR A 79 -45.61 -28.48 2.56
C TYR A 79 -44.44 -28.89 1.64
N GLU A 80 -44.63 -28.83 0.32
CA GLU A 80 -43.55 -29.11 -0.65
C GLU A 80 -42.35 -28.18 -0.49
N ILE A 81 -42.60 -26.89 -0.18
CA ILE A 81 -41.55 -25.88 -0.03
C ILE A 81 -41.20 -25.57 1.42
N GLN A 82 -41.62 -26.40 2.38
CA GLN A 82 -41.51 -26.12 3.82
C GLN A 82 -40.09 -25.73 4.27
N ASN A 83 -39.06 -26.33 3.68
CA ASN A 83 -37.66 -26.01 4.02
C ASN A 83 -37.27 -24.60 3.55
N LYS A 84 -37.78 -24.16 2.39
CA LYS A 84 -37.53 -22.81 1.86
C LYS A 84 -38.25 -21.74 2.67
N LEU A 85 -39.41 -22.07 3.25
CA LEU A 85 -40.17 -21.17 4.10
C LEU A 85 -39.38 -20.72 5.34
N LEU A 86 -38.39 -21.51 5.76
CA LEU A 86 -37.53 -21.20 6.91
C LEU A 86 -36.38 -20.24 6.57
N GLY A 87 -36.08 -19.99 5.29
CA GLY A 87 -35.00 -19.08 4.89
C GLY A 87 -33.61 -19.52 5.33
N THR A 88 -33.33 -20.83 5.33
CA THR A 88 -32.08 -21.40 5.87
C THR A 88 -30.87 -21.23 4.95
N THR A 89 -31.06 -20.82 3.69
CA THR A 89 -29.99 -20.60 2.71
C THR A 89 -29.99 -19.18 2.17
N PRO A 90 -28.84 -18.63 1.73
CA PRO A 90 -28.78 -17.32 1.09
C PRO A 90 -29.72 -17.17 -0.12
N GLU A 91 -29.90 -18.23 -0.91
CA GLU A 91 -30.79 -18.26 -2.07
C GLU A 91 -32.26 -18.13 -1.69
N ASP A 92 -32.68 -18.79 -0.60
CA ASP A 92 -34.04 -18.66 -0.07
C ASP A 92 -34.29 -17.23 0.39
N VAL A 93 -33.33 -16.65 1.13
CA VAL A 93 -33.40 -15.27 1.62
C VAL A 93 -33.47 -14.27 0.46
N ILE A 94 -32.66 -14.46 -0.60
CA ILE A 94 -32.74 -13.64 -1.82
C ILE A 94 -34.14 -13.73 -2.44
N SER A 95 -34.73 -14.92 -2.50
CA SER A 95 -36.07 -15.13 -3.07
C SER A 95 -37.13 -14.37 -2.27
N PHE A 96 -37.03 -14.36 -0.95
CA PHE A 96 -37.89 -13.54 -0.08
C PHE A 96 -37.70 -12.04 -0.30
N ILE A 97 -36.46 -11.57 -0.41
CA ILE A 97 -36.17 -10.15 -0.68
C ILE A 97 -36.78 -9.73 -2.02
N ILE A 98 -36.64 -10.55 -3.07
CA ILE A 98 -37.19 -10.25 -4.41
C ILE A 98 -38.72 -10.22 -4.38
N ALA A 99 -39.36 -11.11 -3.62
CA ALA A 99 -40.81 -11.15 -3.48
C ALA A 99 -41.36 -10.00 -2.62
N SER A 100 -40.51 -9.32 -1.85
CA SER A 100 -40.93 -8.28 -0.93
C SER A 100 -41.23 -6.96 -1.65
N PRO A 101 -42.46 -6.40 -1.50
CA PRO A 101 -42.75 -5.05 -1.99
C PRO A 101 -41.98 -3.96 -1.21
N LYS A 102 -41.48 -4.29 -0.01
CA LYS A 102 -40.71 -3.39 0.87
C LYS A 102 -39.20 -3.52 0.69
N SER A 103 -38.76 -4.26 -0.33
CA SER A 103 -37.34 -4.54 -0.59
C SER A 103 -36.49 -3.29 -0.79
N SER A 104 -37.05 -2.17 -1.23
CA SER A 104 -36.33 -0.90 -1.38
C SER A 104 -36.05 -0.17 -0.05
N ASN A 105 -36.79 -0.51 1.02
CA ASN A 105 -36.69 0.11 2.32
C ASN A 105 -35.57 -0.56 3.16
N ALA A 106 -34.42 0.10 3.26
CA ALA A 106 -33.30 -0.41 4.04
C ALA A 106 -33.62 -0.61 5.53
N MET A 107 -34.46 0.23 6.14
CA MET A 107 -34.83 0.08 7.55
C MET A 107 -35.64 -1.20 7.79
N PHE A 108 -36.56 -1.52 6.89
CA PHE A 108 -37.30 -2.78 6.92
C PHE A 108 -36.34 -3.97 6.80
N LEU A 109 -35.46 -3.93 5.78
CA LEU A 109 -34.52 -5.02 5.53
C LEU A 109 -33.56 -5.28 6.70
N ILE A 110 -33.03 -4.21 7.30
CA ILE A 110 -32.03 -4.29 8.37
C ILE A 110 -32.65 -4.73 9.70
N TRP A 111 -33.81 -4.19 10.07
CA TRP A 111 -34.33 -4.33 11.44
C TRP A 111 -35.54 -5.23 11.58
N GLN A 112 -36.34 -5.42 10.54
CA GLN A 112 -37.54 -6.27 10.62
C GLN A 112 -37.29 -7.61 9.93
N PHE A 113 -36.75 -7.55 8.72
CA PHE A 113 -36.52 -8.74 7.92
C PHE A 113 -35.34 -9.57 8.45
N ALA A 114 -34.21 -8.94 8.79
CA ALA A 114 -33.05 -9.66 9.29
C ALA A 114 -33.33 -10.37 10.64
N ASP A 115 -34.15 -9.76 11.50
CA ASP A 115 -34.54 -10.32 12.81
C ASP A 115 -35.40 -11.58 12.68
N CYS A 116 -36.03 -11.80 11.52
CA CYS A 116 -36.80 -13.01 11.25
C CYS A 116 -35.92 -14.23 10.91
N LEU A 117 -34.61 -14.03 10.73
CA LEU A 117 -33.67 -15.09 10.33
C LEU A 117 -32.99 -15.69 11.56
N ALA A 118 -32.94 -17.03 11.61
CA ALA A 118 -32.31 -17.74 12.73
C ALA A 118 -30.81 -17.42 12.89
N THR A 119 -30.12 -17.16 11.78
CA THR A 119 -28.68 -16.85 11.77
C THR A 119 -28.42 -15.55 11.01
N PRO A 120 -27.93 -14.48 11.68
CA PRO A 120 -27.64 -13.19 11.03
C PRO A 120 -26.66 -13.29 9.85
N HIS A 121 -25.77 -14.28 9.86
CA HIS A 121 -24.79 -14.50 8.79
C HIS A 121 -25.43 -14.82 7.43
N ILE A 122 -26.58 -15.51 7.43
CA ILE A 122 -27.28 -15.88 6.19
C ILE A 122 -27.77 -14.63 5.48
N PHE A 123 -28.23 -13.63 6.22
CA PHE A 123 -28.68 -12.36 5.64
C PHE A 123 -27.54 -11.62 4.93
N VAL A 124 -26.38 -11.50 5.59
CA VAL A 124 -25.20 -10.84 5.01
C VAL A 124 -24.74 -11.57 3.75
N ASN A 125 -24.73 -12.90 3.78
CA ASN A 125 -24.37 -13.71 2.61
C ASN A 125 -25.39 -13.51 1.46
N ALA A 126 -26.68 -13.45 1.77
CA ALA A 126 -27.73 -13.18 0.81
C ALA A 126 -27.59 -11.80 0.16
N LEU A 127 -27.32 -10.74 0.94
CA LEU A 127 -27.07 -9.40 0.42
C LEU A 127 -25.84 -9.36 -0.49
N GLU A 128 -24.74 -9.99 -0.08
CA GLU A 128 -23.53 -10.06 -0.88
C GLU A 128 -23.80 -10.75 -2.23
N MET A 129 -24.46 -11.91 -2.18
CA MET A 129 -24.80 -12.70 -3.36
C MET A 129 -25.79 -11.98 -4.26
N LEU A 130 -26.80 -11.32 -3.69
CA LEU A 130 -27.77 -10.50 -4.41
C LEU A 130 -27.02 -9.46 -5.27
N PHE A 131 -26.14 -8.68 -4.64
CA PHE A 131 -25.42 -7.59 -5.31
C PHE A 131 -24.31 -8.07 -6.26
N LYS A 132 -23.76 -9.27 -6.07
CA LYS A 132 -22.86 -9.91 -7.05
C LYS A 132 -23.59 -10.50 -8.25
N ASN A 133 -24.81 -10.98 -8.06
CA ASN A 133 -25.56 -11.69 -9.09
C ASN A 133 -25.92 -10.75 -10.25
N ARG A 134 -25.55 -11.13 -11.48
CA ARG A 134 -25.80 -10.36 -12.71
C ARG A 134 -27.08 -10.75 -13.44
N SER A 135 -27.86 -11.67 -12.88
CA SER A 135 -29.13 -12.13 -13.47
C SER A 135 -30.11 -10.98 -13.64
N LYS A 136 -30.87 -11.01 -14.73
CA LYS A 136 -31.95 -10.05 -15.00
C LYS A 136 -33.08 -10.14 -13.97
N VAL A 137 -33.25 -11.29 -13.32
CA VAL A 137 -34.31 -11.51 -12.31
C VAL A 137 -34.08 -10.64 -11.07
N VAL A 138 -32.82 -10.51 -10.63
CA VAL A 138 -32.47 -9.76 -9.41
C VAL A 138 -32.22 -8.27 -9.66
N ALA A 139 -32.04 -7.88 -10.93
CA ALA A 139 -31.68 -6.52 -11.31
C ALA A 139 -32.71 -5.46 -10.85
N PRO A 140 -34.04 -5.67 -11.00
CA PRO A 140 -35.03 -4.71 -10.54
C PRO A 140 -34.95 -4.45 -9.03
N CYS A 141 -34.82 -5.52 -8.23
CA CYS A 141 -34.72 -5.41 -6.76
C CYS A 141 -33.51 -4.57 -6.34
N LYS A 142 -32.33 -4.85 -6.90
CA LYS A 142 -31.11 -4.07 -6.60
C LYS A 142 -31.24 -2.60 -6.99
N THR A 143 -31.80 -2.34 -8.17
CA THR A 143 -32.01 -0.98 -8.65
C THR A 143 -33.00 -0.23 -7.76
N ALA A 144 -34.06 -0.89 -7.29
CA ALA A 144 -35.01 -0.32 -6.35
C ALA A 144 -34.35 0.02 -5.01
N MET A 145 -33.56 -0.90 -4.45
CA MET A 145 -32.76 -0.65 -3.23
C MET A 145 -31.79 0.52 -3.39
N ALA A 146 -31.04 0.54 -4.49
CA ALA A 146 -30.01 1.56 -4.73
C ALA A 146 -30.59 2.92 -5.11
N SER A 147 -31.82 2.97 -5.63
CA SER A 147 -32.47 4.22 -6.04
C SER A 147 -33.34 4.83 -4.95
N PHE A 148 -33.60 4.12 -3.85
CA PHE A 148 -34.30 4.68 -2.70
C PHE A 148 -33.36 5.59 -1.92
N ASP A 149 -33.79 6.84 -1.72
CA ASP A 149 -32.95 7.88 -1.14
C ASP A 149 -32.45 7.50 0.26
N GLY A 150 -31.12 7.53 0.43
CA GLY A 150 -30.45 7.21 1.68
C GLY A 150 -30.35 5.72 2.01
N SER A 151 -30.99 4.80 1.26
CA SER A 151 -30.95 3.36 1.57
C SER A 151 -29.52 2.80 1.60
N LEU A 152 -28.67 3.18 0.64
CA LEU A 152 -27.27 2.73 0.62
C LEU A 152 -26.45 3.31 1.76
N ASP A 153 -26.70 4.57 2.13
CA ASP A 153 -26.07 5.23 3.27
C ASP A 153 -26.43 4.53 4.59
N PHE A 154 -27.70 4.13 4.77
CA PHE A 154 -28.16 3.38 5.94
C PHE A 154 -27.54 1.98 6.01
N LEU A 155 -27.50 1.25 4.89
CA LEU A 155 -26.82 -0.04 4.83
C LEU A 155 -25.35 0.09 5.25
N PHE A 156 -24.68 1.15 4.78
CA PHE A 156 -23.31 1.44 5.18
C PHE A 156 -23.17 1.73 6.67
N ASP A 157 -23.96 2.66 7.21
CA ASP A 157 -23.86 3.07 8.61
C ASP A 157 -24.15 1.91 9.57
N HIS A 158 -25.08 1.02 9.22
CA HIS A 158 -25.41 -0.13 10.03
C HIS A 158 -24.33 -1.22 9.97
N TYR A 159 -23.86 -1.58 8.77
CA TYR A 159 -22.96 -2.73 8.59
C TYR A 159 -21.47 -2.40 8.72
N TYR A 160 -21.06 -1.17 8.46
CA TYR A 160 -19.65 -0.78 8.58
C TYR A 160 -19.06 -1.03 9.98
N PRO A 161 -19.75 -0.68 11.09
CA PRO A 161 -19.26 -0.95 12.45
C PRO A 161 -19.00 -2.42 12.74
N MET A 162 -19.75 -3.32 12.09
CA MET A 162 -19.63 -4.78 12.28
C MET A 162 -18.38 -5.39 11.62
N ILE A 163 -17.65 -4.62 10.79
CA ILE A 163 -16.40 -5.06 10.19
C ILE A 163 -15.25 -4.91 11.20
N GLU A 164 -15.04 -5.93 12.01
CA GLU A 164 -13.91 -5.99 12.93
C GLU A 164 -12.59 -6.31 12.20
N SER A 165 -11.47 -5.81 12.74
CA SER A 165 -10.12 -6.05 12.19
C SER A 165 -9.35 -7.18 12.87
N LEU A 166 -9.90 -7.75 13.94
CA LEU A 166 -9.24 -8.77 14.75
C LEU A 166 -9.31 -10.16 14.09
N PRO A 167 -8.39 -11.08 14.40
CA PRO A 167 -8.47 -12.43 13.87
C PRO A 167 -9.71 -13.15 14.40
N LEU A 168 -10.25 -14.06 13.59
CA LEU A 168 -11.33 -14.96 13.97
C LEU A 168 -10.88 -16.40 13.76
N ASP A 169 -11.32 -17.29 14.64
CA ASP A 169 -11.07 -18.72 14.54
C ASP A 169 -12.27 -19.49 13.94
N ASN A 170 -13.48 -18.95 14.07
CA ASN A 170 -14.70 -19.57 13.52
C ASN A 170 -14.83 -19.28 12.01
N GLU A 171 -14.88 -20.33 11.20
CA GLU A 171 -14.94 -20.25 9.73
C GLU A 171 -16.20 -19.56 9.20
N GLU A 172 -17.35 -19.78 9.82
CA GLU A 172 -18.61 -19.16 9.42
C GLU A 172 -18.59 -17.64 9.68
N GLN A 173 -18.08 -17.23 10.83
CA GLN A 173 -17.90 -15.82 11.16
C GLN A 173 -16.84 -15.15 10.26
N MET A 174 -15.75 -15.86 9.94
CA MET A 174 -14.75 -15.39 8.97
C MET A 174 -15.39 -15.16 7.60
N THR A 175 -16.17 -16.13 7.11
CA THR A 175 -16.84 -16.07 5.81
C THR A 175 -17.86 -14.92 5.78
N SER A 176 -18.69 -14.81 6.80
CA SER A 176 -19.67 -13.73 6.92
C SER A 176 -18.99 -12.36 6.95
N ARG A 177 -17.88 -12.20 7.69
CA ARG A 177 -17.10 -10.95 7.69
C ARG A 177 -16.50 -10.62 6.34
N ILE A 178 -15.97 -11.62 5.63
CA ILE A 178 -15.46 -11.46 4.27
C ILE A 178 -16.56 -10.99 3.34
N ASN A 179 -17.72 -11.64 3.38
CA ASN A 179 -18.88 -11.27 2.57
C ASN A 179 -19.36 -9.86 2.92
N LEU A 180 -19.36 -9.48 4.19
CA LEU A 180 -19.75 -8.14 4.64
C LEU A 180 -18.90 -7.03 4.02
N PHE A 181 -17.57 -7.10 4.15
CA PHE A 181 -16.72 -6.04 3.58
C PHE A 181 -16.70 -6.08 2.05
N GLN A 182 -16.88 -7.25 1.43
CA GLN A 182 -17.02 -7.36 -0.03
C GLN A 182 -18.31 -6.73 -0.53
N PHE A 183 -19.42 -6.98 0.16
CA PHE A 183 -20.71 -6.35 -0.09
C PHE A 183 -20.61 -4.82 -0.01
N LEU A 184 -20.06 -4.28 1.08
CA LEU A 184 -19.88 -2.83 1.20
C LEU A 184 -18.96 -2.27 0.10
N CYS A 185 -17.84 -2.93 -0.21
CA CYS A 185 -17.02 -2.50 -1.35
C CYS A 185 -17.80 -2.49 -2.67
N LYS A 186 -18.66 -3.50 -2.89
CA LYS A 186 -19.50 -3.61 -4.08
C LYS A 186 -20.48 -2.44 -4.21
N LEU A 187 -21.10 -2.02 -3.11
CA LEU A 187 -21.97 -0.84 -3.08
C LEU A 187 -21.24 0.42 -3.54
N ILE A 188 -20.03 0.67 -3.03
CA ILE A 188 -19.23 1.84 -3.43
C ILE A 188 -18.84 1.78 -4.91
N ILE A 189 -18.49 0.59 -5.41
CA ILE A 189 -18.06 0.41 -6.79
C ILE A 189 -19.22 0.59 -7.79
N ASP A 190 -20.36 -0.04 -7.52
CA ASP A 190 -21.46 -0.13 -8.48
C ASP A 190 -22.41 1.07 -8.42
N TYR A 191 -22.56 1.68 -7.24
CA TYR A 191 -23.53 2.76 -7.00
C TYR A 191 -22.90 4.03 -6.43
N PRO A 192 -21.76 4.50 -6.93
CA PRO A 192 -21.05 5.62 -6.35
C PRO A 192 -21.88 6.92 -6.34
N ASP A 193 -22.71 7.14 -7.35
CA ASP A 193 -23.52 8.36 -7.50
C ASP A 193 -24.85 8.30 -6.73
N LYS A 194 -25.17 7.14 -6.13
CA LYS A 194 -26.34 6.95 -5.27
C LYS A 194 -26.01 7.03 -3.79
N ILE A 195 -24.72 7.11 -3.43
CA ILE A 195 -24.25 7.22 -2.06
C ILE A 195 -23.98 8.70 -1.77
N LEU A 196 -24.76 9.30 -0.88
CA LEU A 196 -24.64 10.74 -0.57
C LEU A 196 -23.27 11.07 0.03
N ARG A 197 -22.74 10.18 0.89
CA ARG A 197 -21.44 10.33 1.56
C ARG A 197 -20.32 9.51 0.92
N PHE A 198 -20.34 9.35 -0.41
CA PHE A 198 -19.40 8.49 -1.16
C PHE A 198 -17.94 8.65 -0.71
N ASN A 199 -17.41 9.88 -0.73
CA ASN A 199 -16.01 10.15 -0.38
C ASN A 199 -15.66 9.74 1.06
N VAL A 200 -16.61 9.86 1.99
CA VAL A 200 -16.42 9.48 3.40
C VAL A 200 -16.37 7.97 3.51
N PHE A 201 -17.35 7.25 2.94
CA PHE A 201 -17.39 5.79 3.01
C PHE A 201 -16.26 5.13 2.24
N HIS A 202 -15.88 5.68 1.08
CA HIS A 202 -14.74 5.21 0.31
C HIS A 202 -13.45 5.25 1.12
N ARG A 203 -13.15 6.40 1.76
CA ARG A 203 -12.00 6.55 2.65
C ARG A 203 -12.08 5.66 3.89
N LEU A 204 -13.26 5.53 4.50
CA LEU A 204 -13.47 4.66 5.67
C LEU A 204 -13.26 3.19 5.33
N MET A 205 -13.75 2.73 4.19
CA MET A 205 -13.56 1.36 3.70
C MET A 205 -12.10 1.09 3.35
N TRP A 206 -11.43 2.01 2.64
CA TRP A 206 -10.00 1.88 2.35
C TRP A 206 -9.18 1.67 3.62
N ASN A 207 -9.35 2.56 4.61
CA ASN A 207 -8.62 2.45 5.87
C ASN A 207 -9.00 1.19 6.67
N ARG A 208 -10.27 0.77 6.63
CA ARG A 208 -10.73 -0.45 7.29
C ARG A 208 -10.07 -1.69 6.70
N LEU A 209 -10.03 -1.81 5.37
CA LEU A 209 -9.39 -2.92 4.67
C LEU A 209 -7.89 -2.99 4.97
N LEU A 210 -7.19 -1.85 5.00
CA LEU A 210 -5.79 -1.79 5.40
C LEU A 210 -5.57 -2.33 6.83
N ARG A 211 -6.41 -1.91 7.79
CA ARG A 211 -6.33 -2.42 9.17
C ARG A 211 -6.61 -3.91 9.28
N ILE A 212 -7.56 -4.43 8.49
CA ILE A 212 -7.85 -5.87 8.43
C ILE A 212 -6.63 -6.64 7.93
N MET A 213 -5.96 -6.18 6.87
CA MET A 213 -4.76 -6.83 6.34
C MET A 213 -3.64 -7.00 7.38
N GLN A 214 -3.51 -6.06 8.32
CA GLN A 214 -2.49 -6.09 9.37
C GLN A 214 -2.84 -6.99 10.55
N ASN A 215 -4.12 -6.98 10.95
CA ASN A 215 -4.53 -7.47 12.26
C ASN A 215 -5.30 -8.79 12.20
N SER A 216 -5.65 -9.28 11.01
CA SER A 216 -6.44 -10.51 10.83
C SER A 216 -5.59 -11.72 10.42
N ASN A 217 -6.22 -12.90 10.41
CA ASN A 217 -5.62 -14.12 9.88
C ASN A 217 -5.35 -14.01 8.37
N LEU A 218 -4.47 -14.89 7.85
CA LEU A 218 -4.02 -14.82 6.46
C LEU A 218 -5.16 -14.84 5.44
N THR A 219 -6.18 -15.68 5.66
CA THR A 219 -7.33 -15.82 4.77
C THR A 219 -8.11 -14.51 4.65
N ILE A 220 -8.44 -13.89 5.79
CA ILE A 220 -9.13 -12.60 5.82
C ILE A 220 -8.23 -11.51 5.23
N SER A 221 -6.93 -11.49 5.56
CA SER A 221 -5.99 -10.48 5.03
C SER A 221 -5.85 -10.55 3.51
N ILE A 222 -5.80 -11.74 2.92
CA ILE A 222 -5.81 -11.92 1.45
C ILE A 222 -7.13 -11.44 0.85
N ALA A 223 -8.26 -11.77 1.47
CA ALA A 223 -9.57 -11.33 0.99
C ALA A 223 -9.71 -9.80 1.07
N ALA A 224 -9.23 -9.17 2.14
CA ALA A 224 -9.18 -7.72 2.28
C ALA A 224 -8.26 -7.08 1.24
N PHE A 225 -7.09 -7.66 0.96
CA PHE A 225 -6.19 -7.21 -0.11
C PHE A 225 -6.86 -7.24 -1.48
N ARG A 226 -7.56 -8.33 -1.82
CA ARG A 226 -8.34 -8.44 -3.06
C ARG A 226 -9.45 -7.41 -3.13
N ALA A 227 -10.20 -7.20 -2.04
CA ALA A 227 -11.26 -6.20 -1.97
C ALA A 227 -10.70 -4.78 -2.13
N ALA A 228 -9.60 -4.44 -1.45
CA ALA A 228 -8.98 -3.12 -1.53
C ALA A 228 -8.42 -2.83 -2.92
N THR A 229 -7.70 -3.78 -3.52
CA THR A 229 -7.14 -3.61 -4.87
C THR A 229 -8.23 -3.52 -5.94
N ASN A 230 -9.34 -4.25 -5.79
CA ASN A 230 -10.50 -4.13 -6.66
C ASN A 230 -11.21 -2.79 -6.48
N LEU A 231 -11.46 -2.38 -5.23
CA LEU A 231 -12.04 -1.08 -4.88
C LEU A 231 -11.22 0.04 -5.52
N TYR A 232 -9.92 0.07 -5.28
CA TYR A 232 -9.00 1.05 -5.86
C TYR A 232 -9.12 1.09 -7.39
N LYS A 233 -9.00 -0.05 -8.07
CA LYS A 233 -9.05 -0.14 -9.54
C LYS A 233 -10.36 0.38 -10.11
N CYS A 234 -11.49 0.02 -9.50
CA CYS A 234 -12.79 0.40 -10.00
C CYS A 234 -13.16 1.86 -9.70
N THR A 235 -12.52 2.48 -8.71
CA THR A 235 -12.84 3.86 -8.29
C THR A 235 -11.73 4.87 -8.57
N MET A 236 -10.58 4.47 -9.12
CA MET A 236 -9.41 5.35 -9.25
C MET A 236 -9.70 6.60 -10.09
N GLU A 237 -10.56 6.51 -11.10
CA GLU A 237 -10.97 7.66 -11.93
C GLU A 237 -11.75 8.72 -11.15
N LYS A 238 -12.34 8.34 -10.01
CA LYS A 238 -13.04 9.26 -9.09
C LYS A 238 -12.12 9.88 -8.04
N LEU A 239 -10.85 9.47 -8.01
CA LEU A 239 -9.85 9.98 -7.07
C LEU A 239 -8.90 10.95 -7.77
N ASP A 240 -8.50 12.02 -7.07
CA ASP A 240 -7.42 12.88 -7.53
C ASP A 240 -6.06 12.13 -7.49
N GLY A 241 -5.11 12.59 -8.30
CA GLY A 241 -3.80 11.95 -8.47
C GLY A 241 -3.02 11.82 -7.16
N HIS A 242 -3.12 12.82 -6.28
CA HIS A 242 -2.46 12.83 -4.98
C HIS A 242 -3.06 11.76 -4.04
N THR A 243 -4.38 11.65 -3.99
CA THR A 243 -5.09 10.63 -3.20
C THR A 243 -4.76 9.23 -3.72
N GLN A 244 -4.79 9.03 -5.04
CA GLN A 244 -4.36 7.78 -5.68
C GLN A 244 -2.96 7.36 -5.23
N ALA A 245 -1.98 8.26 -5.35
CA ALA A 245 -0.61 7.99 -4.98
C ALA A 245 -0.45 7.70 -3.47
N THR A 246 -1.10 8.50 -2.63
CA THR A 246 -1.07 8.34 -1.17
C THR A 246 -1.68 7.01 -0.75
N TRP A 247 -2.76 6.57 -1.39
CA TRP A 247 -3.41 5.31 -1.07
C TRP A 247 -2.53 4.11 -1.45
N LEU A 248 -1.93 4.10 -2.63
CA LEU A 248 -0.98 3.05 -3.00
C LEU A 248 0.23 3.00 -2.06
N LEU A 249 0.75 4.15 -1.64
CA LEU A 249 1.84 4.19 -0.67
C LEU A 249 1.39 3.66 0.70
N LYS A 250 0.17 4.00 1.14
CA LYS A 250 -0.45 3.44 2.34
C LYS A 250 -0.59 1.92 2.26
N LEU A 251 -1.00 1.37 1.12
CA LEU A 251 -1.10 -0.09 0.91
C LEU A 251 0.25 -0.79 1.14
N ILE A 252 1.34 -0.19 0.66
CA ILE A 252 2.69 -0.77 0.77
C ILE A 252 3.23 -0.59 2.19
N THR A 253 3.12 0.62 2.75
CA THR A 253 3.55 0.91 4.13
C THR A 253 2.82 0.04 5.15
N ASN A 254 1.54 -0.27 4.89
CA ASN A 254 0.71 -1.13 5.72
C ASN A 254 1.10 -2.61 5.67
N ASN A 255 1.83 -3.04 4.63
CA ASN A 255 2.25 -4.44 4.45
C ASN A 255 3.79 -4.54 4.38
N PRO A 256 4.53 -4.22 5.46
CA PRO A 256 5.98 -4.39 5.50
C PRO A 256 6.36 -5.88 5.58
N PRO A 257 7.63 -6.24 5.29
CA PRO A 257 8.13 -7.58 5.61
C PRO A 257 7.98 -7.89 7.12
N PRO A 258 7.66 -9.15 7.51
CA PRO A 258 7.57 -10.37 6.70
C PRO A 258 6.16 -10.65 6.12
N SER A 259 5.28 -9.65 5.98
CA SER A 259 3.93 -9.87 5.46
C SER A 259 3.94 -10.54 4.08
N LEU A 260 3.11 -11.58 3.90
CA LEU A 260 2.91 -12.23 2.60
C LEU A 260 2.27 -11.30 1.56
N LEU A 261 1.71 -10.17 1.99
CA LEU A 261 1.14 -9.14 1.13
C LEU A 261 2.16 -8.08 0.71
N HIS A 262 3.40 -8.11 1.22
CA HIS A 262 4.44 -7.12 0.91
C HIS A 262 4.74 -7.05 -0.60
N THR A 263 5.20 -8.15 -1.18
CA THR A 263 5.51 -8.23 -2.61
C THR A 263 4.26 -7.98 -3.49
N PRO A 264 3.09 -8.59 -3.22
CA PRO A 264 1.86 -8.28 -3.96
C PRO A 264 1.48 -6.79 -3.96
N SER A 265 1.63 -6.09 -2.82
CA SER A 265 1.30 -4.67 -2.70
C SER A 265 2.19 -3.79 -3.58
N ILE A 266 3.50 -4.05 -3.59
CA ILE A 266 4.44 -3.31 -4.44
C ILE A 266 4.15 -3.60 -5.92
N ARG A 267 3.94 -4.87 -6.30
CA ARG A 267 3.61 -5.26 -7.69
C ARG A 267 2.35 -4.56 -8.16
N PHE A 268 1.31 -4.52 -7.33
CA PHE A 268 0.07 -3.83 -7.66
C PHE A 268 0.31 -2.34 -7.96
N ALA A 269 1.02 -1.61 -7.09
CA ALA A 269 1.30 -0.20 -7.32
C ALA A 269 2.13 0.04 -8.60
N MET A 270 3.09 -0.84 -8.88
CA MET A 270 3.88 -0.81 -10.12
C MET A 270 3.06 -1.10 -11.39
N THR A 271 1.93 -1.80 -11.27
CA THR A 271 1.02 -2.05 -12.40
C THR A 271 0.10 -0.87 -12.66
N ILE A 272 -0.39 -0.19 -11.62
CA ILE A 272 -1.34 0.92 -11.77
C ILE A 272 -0.65 2.19 -12.28
N GLN A 273 0.53 2.53 -11.77
CA GLN A 273 1.33 3.70 -12.17
C GLN A 273 0.53 5.03 -12.25
N PRO A 274 -0.11 5.50 -11.15
CA PRO A 274 -0.84 6.75 -11.22
C PRO A 274 0.09 7.95 -11.53
N PRO A 275 -0.41 9.02 -12.17
CA PRO A 275 0.43 10.12 -12.67
C PRO A 275 1.32 10.78 -11.62
N GLU A 276 0.82 10.94 -10.40
CA GLU A 276 1.54 11.56 -9.28
C GLU A 276 2.30 10.56 -8.41
N PHE A 277 2.43 9.30 -8.84
CA PHE A 277 3.07 8.27 -8.04
C PHE A 277 4.58 8.47 -7.97
N GLY A 278 5.07 8.79 -6.77
CA GLY A 278 6.49 8.93 -6.48
C GLY A 278 7.21 7.58 -6.49
N PHE A 279 7.67 7.11 -7.65
CA PHE A 279 8.45 5.86 -7.75
C PHE A 279 9.77 5.88 -6.96
N VAL A 280 10.41 7.05 -6.83
CA VAL A 280 11.58 7.20 -5.95
C VAL A 280 11.16 7.08 -4.48
N THR A 281 10.05 7.71 -4.10
CA THR A 281 9.44 7.57 -2.76
C THR A 281 9.11 6.12 -2.45
N LEU A 282 8.63 5.36 -3.43
CA LEU A 282 8.41 3.92 -3.28
C LEU A 282 9.72 3.18 -2.98
N CYS A 283 10.79 3.42 -3.74
CA CYS A 283 12.09 2.81 -3.43
C CYS A 283 12.58 3.14 -2.02
N ILE A 284 12.46 4.41 -1.60
CA ILE A 284 12.82 4.86 -0.25
C ILE A 284 11.96 4.15 0.79
N THR A 285 10.66 3.99 0.54
CA THR A 285 9.76 3.28 1.45
C THR A 285 10.14 1.80 1.60
N ILE A 286 10.49 1.12 0.51
CA ILE A 286 10.97 -0.27 0.56
C ILE A 286 12.28 -0.35 1.37
N ILE A 287 13.18 0.62 1.18
CA ILE A 287 14.43 0.71 1.94
C ILE A 287 14.16 0.92 3.44
N ASP A 288 13.29 1.86 3.79
CA ASP A 288 12.96 2.23 5.17
C ASP A 288 12.23 1.11 5.92
N GLN A 289 11.41 0.32 5.21
CA GLN A 289 10.78 -0.89 5.76
C GLN A 289 11.79 -2.02 6.04
N GLY A 290 13.00 -1.91 5.49
CA GLY A 290 14.05 -2.92 5.60
C GLY A 290 13.99 -3.93 4.46
N ILE A 291 15.08 -4.01 3.71
CA ILE A 291 15.26 -5.02 2.64
C ILE A 291 15.54 -6.37 3.29
N VAL A 292 14.61 -7.31 3.14
CA VAL A 292 14.73 -8.64 3.76
C VAL A 292 15.42 -9.62 2.82
N ASP A 293 15.19 -9.51 1.51
CA ASP A 293 15.71 -10.46 0.53
C ASP A 293 16.09 -9.82 -0.83
N GLN A 294 16.43 -10.69 -1.79
CA GLN A 294 16.79 -10.27 -3.14
C GLN A 294 15.57 -9.86 -3.99
N CYS A 295 14.35 -10.24 -3.60
CA CYS A 295 13.13 -9.83 -4.30
C CYS A 295 12.91 -8.32 -4.17
N ASP A 296 13.09 -7.75 -2.97
CA ASP A 296 13.00 -6.29 -2.73
C ASP A 296 13.99 -5.51 -3.61
N LEU A 297 15.24 -5.97 -3.66
CA LEU A 297 16.28 -5.43 -4.55
C LEU A 297 15.89 -5.57 -6.03
N GLY A 298 15.27 -6.69 -6.40
CA GLY A 298 14.72 -6.91 -7.74
C GLY A 298 13.62 -5.92 -8.10
N MET A 299 12.74 -5.60 -7.15
CA MET A 299 11.68 -4.60 -7.32
C MET A 299 12.26 -3.20 -7.48
N ILE A 300 13.22 -2.80 -6.63
CA ILE A 300 13.96 -1.53 -6.78
C ILE A 300 14.61 -1.44 -8.17
N SER A 301 15.26 -2.51 -8.65
CA SER A 301 15.87 -2.53 -9.99
C SER A 301 14.84 -2.29 -11.10
N ARG A 302 13.65 -2.90 -10.99
CA ARG A 302 12.57 -2.70 -11.96
C ARG A 302 12.03 -1.27 -11.92
N ILE A 303 11.84 -0.71 -10.72
CA ILE A 303 11.37 0.67 -10.55
C ILE A 303 12.35 1.67 -11.18
N LEU A 304 13.65 1.56 -10.87
CA LEU A 304 14.67 2.48 -11.40
C LEU A 304 14.76 2.47 -12.95
N ARG A 305 14.35 1.37 -13.59
CA ARG A 305 14.32 1.27 -15.06
C ARG A 305 13.14 2.02 -15.69
N LEU A 306 12.08 2.33 -14.94
CA LEU A 306 10.90 3.03 -15.47
C LEU A 306 11.28 4.43 -16.01
N PRO A 307 10.76 4.84 -17.18
CA PRO A 307 11.15 6.09 -17.84
C PRO A 307 10.81 7.33 -17.00
N VAL A 308 9.78 7.25 -16.16
CA VAL A 308 9.29 8.36 -15.31
C VAL A 308 10.18 8.69 -14.12
N VAL A 309 11.15 7.82 -13.77
CA VAL A 309 12.07 8.06 -12.64
C VAL A 309 13.14 9.08 -13.04
N LYS A 310 13.23 10.20 -12.30
CA LYS A 310 14.14 11.32 -12.60
C LYS A 310 15.32 11.49 -11.62
N GLN A 311 15.07 11.48 -10.31
CA GLN A 311 16.08 11.81 -9.28
C GLN A 311 16.23 10.69 -8.22
N PRO A 312 16.80 9.53 -8.57
CA PRO A 312 16.94 8.40 -7.64
C PRO A 312 18.23 8.44 -6.79
N THR A 313 18.83 9.62 -6.55
CA THR A 313 20.16 9.73 -5.90
C THR A 313 20.21 8.99 -4.58
N ASP A 314 19.23 9.18 -3.69
CA ASP A 314 19.22 8.52 -2.37
C ASP A 314 19.15 6.99 -2.46
N VAL A 315 18.44 6.48 -3.48
CA VAL A 315 18.37 5.03 -3.77
C VAL A 315 19.75 4.53 -4.21
N PHE A 316 20.46 5.29 -5.05
CA PHE A 316 21.84 4.98 -5.41
C PHE A 316 22.77 4.99 -4.20
N GLN A 317 22.65 5.99 -3.32
CA GLN A 317 23.47 6.08 -2.11
C GLN A 317 23.31 4.83 -1.24
N TYR A 318 22.06 4.42 -1.02
CA TYR A 318 21.74 3.20 -0.29
C TYR A 318 22.30 1.95 -0.97
N LEU A 319 22.14 1.82 -2.29
CA LEU A 319 22.62 0.64 -3.04
C LEU A 319 24.14 0.53 -3.06
N PHE A 320 24.87 1.65 -3.22
CA PHE A 320 26.34 1.69 -3.12
C PHE A 320 26.81 1.26 -1.74
N LYS A 321 26.19 1.81 -0.68
CA LYS A 321 26.48 1.43 0.71
C LYS A 321 26.19 -0.06 0.95
N THR A 322 25.06 -0.55 0.48
CA THR A 322 24.67 -1.96 0.63
C THR A 322 25.64 -2.88 -0.11
N ALA A 323 26.04 -2.54 -1.33
CA ALA A 323 26.99 -3.30 -2.12
C ALA A 323 28.35 -3.45 -1.42
N CYS A 324 28.81 -2.39 -0.75
CA CYS A 324 30.11 -2.36 -0.07
C CYS A 324 30.08 -2.90 1.37
N THR A 325 28.94 -2.91 2.04
CA THR A 325 28.87 -3.21 3.49
C THR A 325 28.09 -4.48 3.83
N HIS A 326 27.10 -4.87 3.02
CA HIS A 326 26.17 -5.94 3.38
C HIS A 326 26.71 -7.33 2.97
N LYS A 327 26.87 -8.22 3.97
CA LYS A 327 27.53 -9.54 3.79
C LYS A 327 26.80 -10.50 2.84
N ILE A 328 25.47 -10.43 2.80
CA ILE A 328 24.60 -11.34 2.02
C ILE A 328 24.13 -10.66 0.73
N LEU A 329 23.45 -9.52 0.86
CA LEU A 329 22.87 -8.76 -0.25
C LEU A 329 23.86 -7.94 -1.09
N GLY A 330 25.13 -7.80 -0.69
CA GLY A 330 26.08 -6.90 -1.38
C GLY A 330 26.23 -7.17 -2.88
N ASN A 331 26.32 -8.45 -3.28
CA ASN A 331 26.39 -8.84 -4.69
C ASN A 331 25.08 -8.55 -5.46
N ALA A 332 23.93 -8.73 -4.81
CA ALA A 332 22.64 -8.44 -5.42
C ALA A 332 22.49 -6.93 -5.63
N ALA A 333 22.82 -6.12 -4.63
CA ALA A 333 22.81 -4.66 -4.73
C ALA A 333 23.74 -4.15 -5.85
N ALA A 334 24.95 -4.70 -5.95
CA ALA A 334 25.88 -4.39 -7.05
C ALA A 334 25.27 -4.65 -8.44
N ARG A 335 24.59 -5.81 -8.62
CA ARG A 335 23.93 -6.14 -9.89
C ARG A 335 22.73 -5.24 -10.19
N VAL A 336 21.97 -4.86 -9.17
CA VAL A 336 20.82 -3.95 -9.31
C VAL A 336 21.24 -2.61 -9.88
N LEU A 337 22.44 -2.13 -9.52
CA LEU A 337 23.00 -0.85 -9.95
C LEU A 337 23.38 -0.81 -11.42
N LEU A 338 23.82 -1.91 -12.02
CA LEU A 338 24.50 -1.89 -13.33
C LEU A 338 23.72 -1.17 -14.43
N ARG A 339 22.46 -1.57 -14.68
CA ARG A 339 21.64 -0.94 -15.73
C ARG A 339 21.15 0.47 -15.35
N PRO A 340 20.59 0.70 -14.14
CA PRO A 340 20.19 2.04 -13.73
C PRO A 340 21.34 3.05 -13.75
N LEU A 341 22.55 2.66 -13.36
CA LEU A 341 23.68 3.58 -13.26
C LEU A 341 24.06 4.17 -14.62
N THR A 342 24.02 3.37 -15.69
CA THR A 342 24.22 3.88 -17.06
C THR A 342 23.14 4.88 -17.48
N LYS A 343 21.88 4.65 -17.08
CA LYS A 343 20.76 5.56 -17.36
C LYS A 343 20.89 6.90 -16.63
N PHE A 344 21.35 6.88 -15.38
CA PHE A 344 21.44 8.08 -14.52
C PHE A 344 22.86 8.63 -14.41
N LYS A 345 23.78 8.22 -15.30
CA LYS A 345 25.20 8.60 -15.25
C LYS A 345 25.43 10.10 -15.34
N ASP A 346 24.48 10.84 -15.90
CA ASP A 346 24.55 12.29 -16.11
C ASP A 346 23.91 13.13 -15.01
N LEU A 347 23.31 12.48 -14.00
CA LEU A 347 22.72 13.17 -12.85
C LEU A 347 23.81 13.87 -12.02
N LEU A 348 23.74 15.19 -11.88
CA LEU A 348 24.75 16.01 -11.19
C LEU A 348 25.00 15.54 -9.75
N ASP A 349 23.93 15.32 -8.98
CA ASP A 349 24.06 14.88 -7.58
C ASP A 349 24.81 13.55 -7.48
N LEU A 350 24.57 12.64 -8.42
CA LEU A 350 25.26 11.35 -8.46
C LEU A 350 26.72 11.51 -8.89
N LYS A 351 27.00 12.36 -9.90
CA LYS A 351 28.35 12.74 -10.33
C LYS A 351 29.16 13.39 -9.21
N THR A 352 28.53 14.09 -8.28
CA THR A 352 29.21 14.72 -7.14
C THR A 352 29.39 13.74 -5.97
N TRP A 353 28.33 13.00 -5.62
CA TRP A 353 28.34 12.14 -4.44
C TRP A 353 29.16 10.85 -4.64
N ALA A 354 29.02 10.19 -5.78
CA ALA A 354 29.64 8.88 -5.98
C ALA A 354 31.18 8.91 -6.00
N PRO A 355 31.88 9.90 -6.59
CA PRO A 355 33.33 10.02 -6.46
C PRO A 355 33.81 10.19 -5.02
N LEU A 356 33.08 10.93 -4.18
CA LEU A 356 33.39 11.06 -2.76
C LEU A 356 33.26 9.70 -2.04
N PHE A 357 32.21 8.94 -2.36
CA PHE A 357 32.01 7.60 -1.81
C PHE A 357 33.09 6.62 -2.28
N ILE A 358 33.53 6.72 -3.54
CA ILE A 358 34.63 5.94 -4.11
C ILE A 358 35.93 6.25 -3.35
N LYS A 359 36.31 7.53 -3.24
CA LYS A 359 37.48 7.98 -2.45
C LYS A 359 37.42 7.39 -1.04
N ARG A 360 36.29 7.55 -0.35
CA ARG A 360 36.11 7.03 1.02
C ARG A 360 36.23 5.51 1.11
N SER A 361 35.77 4.79 0.09
CA SER A 361 35.89 3.33 0.01
C SER A 361 37.34 2.87 -0.13
N PHE A 362 38.18 3.61 -0.85
CA PHE A 362 39.61 3.30 -0.95
C PHE A 362 40.40 3.71 0.29
N GLN A 363 40.01 4.81 0.94
CA GLN A 363 40.52 5.12 2.29
C GLN A 363 40.16 4.00 3.27
N PHE A 364 38.96 3.41 3.16
CA PHE A 364 38.55 2.29 4.01
C PHE A 364 39.51 1.12 3.83
N ILE A 365 39.86 0.81 2.58
CA ILE A 365 40.81 -0.26 2.25
C ILE A 365 42.16 0.02 2.90
N TYR A 366 42.71 1.23 2.74
CA TYR A 366 43.98 1.63 3.35
C TYR A 366 43.98 1.45 4.87
N PHE A 367 43.04 2.08 5.59
CA PHE A 367 43.02 2.01 7.06
C PHE A 367 42.68 0.61 7.58
N SER A 368 41.88 -0.15 6.83
CA SER A 368 41.60 -1.56 7.16
C SER A 368 42.83 -2.45 7.03
N ASP A 369 43.65 -2.23 6.00
CA ASP A 369 44.93 -2.91 5.78
C ASP A 369 45.92 -2.57 6.90
N CYS A 370 46.09 -1.28 7.22
CA CYS A 370 46.93 -0.83 8.34
C CYS A 370 46.52 -1.46 9.68
N LYS A 371 45.22 -1.60 9.94
CA LYS A 371 44.70 -2.24 11.16
C LYS A 371 44.59 -3.76 11.06
N SER A 372 44.88 -4.36 9.91
CA SER A 372 44.64 -5.79 9.62
C SER A 372 43.22 -6.26 9.99
N LYS A 373 42.21 -5.42 9.71
CA LYS A 373 40.80 -5.67 10.05
C LYS A 373 39.92 -5.60 8.82
N TYR A 374 38.71 -6.18 8.92
CA TYR A 374 37.66 -6.07 7.90
C TYR A 374 38.01 -6.56 6.48
N ILE A 375 38.91 -7.53 6.35
CA ILE A 375 39.34 -8.10 5.06
C ILE A 375 38.18 -8.50 4.13
N ARG A 376 37.09 -9.05 4.69
CA ARG A 376 35.89 -9.41 3.91
C ARG A 376 35.22 -8.19 3.28
N ARG A 377 35.19 -7.05 3.97
CA ARG A 377 34.60 -5.80 3.48
C ARG A 377 35.48 -5.16 2.41
N ILE A 378 36.80 -5.24 2.56
CA ILE A 378 37.76 -4.91 1.49
C ILE A 378 37.40 -5.69 0.22
N PHE A 379 37.26 -7.02 0.30
CA PHE A 379 36.89 -7.83 -0.87
C PHE A 379 35.53 -7.48 -1.48
N LEU A 380 34.53 -7.11 -0.66
CA LEU A 380 33.24 -6.64 -1.15
C LEU A 380 33.37 -5.33 -1.94
N ILE A 381 34.10 -4.35 -1.42
CA ILE A 381 34.37 -3.07 -2.08
C ILE A 381 35.11 -3.31 -3.41
N MET A 382 36.17 -4.12 -3.38
CA MET A 382 36.94 -4.47 -4.57
C MET A 382 36.05 -5.10 -5.64
N ARG A 383 35.26 -6.10 -5.25
CA ARG A 383 34.35 -6.80 -6.16
C ARG A 383 33.29 -5.86 -6.72
N PHE A 384 32.74 -4.97 -5.90
CA PHE A 384 31.76 -3.98 -6.32
C PHE A 384 32.32 -3.08 -7.43
N TYR A 385 33.49 -2.49 -7.24
CA TYR A 385 34.09 -1.62 -8.26
C TYR A 385 34.54 -2.40 -9.50
N THR A 386 35.10 -3.60 -9.37
CA THR A 386 35.36 -4.48 -10.52
C THR A 386 34.08 -4.79 -11.32
N THR A 387 32.92 -4.85 -10.66
CA THR A 387 31.62 -5.08 -11.32
C THR A 387 31.12 -3.85 -12.08
N ILE A 388 31.47 -2.64 -11.63
CA ILE A 388 31.02 -1.37 -12.25
C ILE A 388 31.95 -0.90 -13.37
N LEU A 389 33.26 -1.18 -13.32
CA LEU A 389 34.22 -0.74 -14.33
C LEU A 389 33.82 -1.04 -15.79
N PRO A 390 33.23 -2.21 -16.12
CA PRO A 390 32.79 -2.51 -17.49
C PRO A 390 31.65 -1.63 -18.01
N LEU A 391 31.05 -0.77 -17.18
CA LEU A 391 30.03 0.19 -17.63
C LEU A 391 30.62 1.39 -18.37
N GLU A 392 31.95 1.58 -18.34
CA GLU A 392 32.66 2.64 -19.06
C GLU A 392 32.12 4.05 -18.76
N ILE A 393 31.77 4.31 -17.50
CA ILE A 393 31.36 5.64 -17.05
C ILE A 393 32.62 6.41 -16.64
N ASP A 394 33.02 7.39 -17.47
CA ASP A 394 34.30 8.10 -17.37
C ASP A 394 34.62 8.61 -15.97
N TRP A 395 33.69 9.34 -15.35
CA TRP A 395 33.91 9.94 -14.03
C TRP A 395 34.03 8.89 -12.92
N ILE A 396 33.36 7.74 -13.04
CA ILE A 396 33.50 6.61 -12.13
C ILE A 396 34.88 5.97 -12.30
N ASN A 397 35.23 5.63 -13.54
CA ASN A 397 36.49 4.96 -13.86
C ASN A 397 37.69 5.83 -13.45
N LYS A 398 37.63 7.14 -13.73
CA LYS A 398 38.63 8.12 -13.28
C LYS A 398 38.74 8.15 -11.75
N SER A 399 37.62 8.22 -11.04
CA SER A 399 37.62 8.25 -9.57
C SER A 399 38.16 6.96 -8.95
N ILE A 400 37.81 5.79 -9.51
CA ILE A 400 38.32 4.48 -9.08
C ILE A 400 39.84 4.41 -9.31
N SER A 401 40.31 4.72 -10.54
CA SER A 401 41.73 4.68 -10.87
C SER A 401 42.54 5.65 -10.00
N LEU A 402 42.10 6.90 -9.87
CA LEU A 402 42.79 7.90 -9.04
C LEU A 402 42.89 7.47 -7.57
N SER A 403 41.78 6.98 -7.00
CA SER A 403 41.75 6.54 -5.61
C SER A 403 42.60 5.29 -5.38
N ALA A 404 42.58 4.33 -6.31
CA ALA A 404 43.41 3.12 -6.25
C ALA A 404 44.91 3.48 -6.37
N SER A 405 45.28 4.31 -7.34
CA SER A 405 46.65 4.79 -7.53
C SER A 405 47.17 5.50 -6.29
N THR A 406 46.33 6.32 -5.63
CA THR A 406 46.70 7.03 -4.41
C THR A 406 47.02 6.07 -3.27
N VAL A 407 46.21 5.03 -3.06
CA VAL A 407 46.48 3.99 -2.03
C VAL A 407 47.78 3.24 -2.32
N VAL A 408 48.01 2.87 -3.59
CA VAL A 408 49.25 2.19 -4.02
C VAL A 408 50.47 3.09 -3.84
N ALA A 409 50.36 4.38 -4.17
CA ALA A 409 51.43 5.36 -4.00
C ALA A 409 51.81 5.59 -2.52
N CYS A 410 50.88 5.34 -1.59
CA CYS A 410 51.15 5.31 -0.14
C CYS A 410 51.79 3.99 0.32
N GLY A 411 52.20 3.11 -0.61
CA GLY A 411 52.88 1.85 -0.31
C GLY A 411 51.96 0.76 0.27
N ARG A 412 50.64 0.86 0.09
CA ARG A 412 49.66 -0.11 0.65
C ARG A 412 48.87 -0.82 -0.42
N CYS A 413 48.48 -2.06 -0.10
CA CYS A 413 47.63 -2.90 -0.95
C CYS A 413 48.07 -3.05 -2.42
N CYS A 414 49.36 -2.87 -2.73
CA CYS A 414 49.90 -2.78 -4.09
C CYS A 414 49.50 -3.97 -4.97
N GLU A 415 49.67 -5.19 -4.47
CA GLU A 415 49.35 -6.41 -5.22
C GLU A 415 47.83 -6.56 -5.47
N MET A 416 47.02 -6.31 -4.43
CA MET A 416 45.58 -6.50 -4.49
C MET A 416 44.89 -5.47 -5.39
N LEU A 417 45.31 -4.20 -5.33
CA LEU A 417 44.77 -3.12 -6.16
C LEU A 417 45.34 -3.19 -7.57
N GLY A 418 46.64 -3.41 -7.72
CA GLY A 418 47.34 -3.44 -9.01
C GLY A 418 46.86 -4.55 -9.94
N LYS A 419 46.43 -5.70 -9.40
CA LYS A 419 45.85 -6.79 -10.20
C LYS A 419 44.43 -6.51 -10.70
N ARG A 420 43.69 -5.59 -10.08
CA ARG A 420 42.24 -5.41 -10.32
C ARG A 420 41.87 -4.08 -10.94
N PHE A 421 42.70 -3.07 -10.78
CA PHE A 421 42.44 -1.71 -11.25
C PHE A 421 43.62 -1.17 -12.04
N LYS A 422 43.33 -0.30 -13.02
CA LYS A 422 44.35 0.40 -13.78
C LYS A 422 45.02 1.44 -12.88
N ILE A 423 46.23 1.15 -12.45
CA ILE A 423 47.08 2.05 -11.67
C ILE A 423 47.78 3.03 -12.62
N THR A 424 47.67 4.30 -12.30
CA THR A 424 48.26 5.44 -13.02
C THR A 424 49.29 6.15 -12.14
N ARG A 425 50.06 7.08 -12.72
CA ARG A 425 50.98 7.94 -11.97
C ARG A 425 50.25 9.08 -11.25
N ASP A 426 49.02 9.38 -11.65
CA ASP A 426 48.21 10.44 -11.05
C ASP A 426 47.71 10.00 -9.68
N VAL A 427 47.88 10.88 -8.68
CA VAL A 427 47.43 10.69 -7.30
C VAL A 427 46.60 11.88 -6.87
N ASP A 428 45.60 11.66 -6.02
CA ASP A 428 44.86 12.74 -5.36
C ASP A 428 45.72 13.22 -4.17
N PRO A 429 46.32 14.43 -4.24
CA PRO A 429 47.24 14.90 -3.21
C PRO A 429 46.53 15.09 -1.87
N LYS A 430 45.25 15.51 -1.89
CA LYS A 430 44.46 15.71 -0.67
C LYS A 430 44.12 14.37 -0.04
N MET A 431 43.75 13.37 -0.83
CA MET A 431 43.56 12.01 -0.31
C MET A 431 44.87 11.43 0.23
N LYS A 432 46.00 11.63 -0.46
CA LYS A 432 47.32 11.16 0.00
C LYS A 432 47.68 11.77 1.36
N GLU A 433 47.53 13.08 1.50
CA GLU A 433 47.74 13.79 2.77
C GLU A 433 46.81 13.25 3.87
N GLU A 434 45.51 13.08 3.58
CA GLU A 434 44.56 12.48 4.52
C GLU A 434 45.00 11.06 4.95
N LEU A 435 45.58 10.24 4.06
CA LEU A 435 46.04 8.89 4.39
C LEU A 435 47.31 8.89 5.25
N GLU A 436 48.27 9.76 4.95
CA GLU A 436 49.57 9.82 5.61
C GLU A 436 49.51 10.53 6.97
N LYS A 437 48.69 11.60 7.09
CA LYS A 437 48.60 12.43 8.31
C LYS A 437 47.50 12.00 9.28
N THR A 438 46.62 11.07 8.92
CA THR A 438 45.56 10.62 9.83
C THR A 438 46.11 9.60 10.85
N PRO A 439 45.94 9.83 12.17
CA PRO A 439 46.41 8.89 13.18
C PRO A 439 45.50 7.65 13.18
N ILE A 440 46.06 6.53 12.73
CA ILE A 440 45.34 5.27 12.48
C ILE A 440 44.46 4.89 13.67
N ASP A 441 44.95 5.00 14.91
CA ASP A 441 44.22 4.59 16.12
C ASP A 441 42.91 5.36 16.34
N LYS A 442 42.83 6.62 15.90
CA LYS A 442 41.62 7.46 16.04
C LYS A 442 40.58 7.21 14.94
N VAL A 443 40.92 6.46 13.89
CA VAL A 443 39.99 6.18 12.78
C VAL A 443 38.98 5.11 13.16
N ASP A 444 37.70 5.48 13.19
CA ASP A 444 36.60 4.53 13.25
C ASP A 444 36.32 3.93 11.86
N VAL A 445 37.13 2.92 11.53
CA VAL A 445 37.03 2.20 10.25
C VAL A 445 35.65 1.56 10.08
N LYS A 446 34.98 1.14 11.16
CA LYS A 446 33.70 0.42 11.09
C LYS A 446 32.61 1.30 10.45
N HIS A 447 32.55 2.55 10.87
CA HIS A 447 31.51 3.51 10.50
C HIS A 447 31.94 4.46 9.36
N MET A 448 33.11 4.25 8.77
CA MET A 448 33.69 5.17 7.78
C MET A 448 32.93 5.28 6.45
N LEU A 449 32.05 4.32 6.12
CA LEU A 449 31.17 4.39 4.94
C LEU A 449 29.73 4.78 5.31
N ASP A 450 29.48 5.16 6.56
CA ASP A 450 28.14 5.59 6.99
C ASP A 450 27.87 7.06 6.68
N ASP A 451 28.89 7.92 6.74
CA ASP A 451 28.86 9.32 6.31
C ASP A 451 30.09 9.65 5.46
N VAL A 452 29.84 9.98 4.20
CA VAL A 452 30.88 10.29 3.20
C VAL A 452 31.33 11.75 3.31
N LYS A 453 30.47 12.62 3.87
CA LYS A 453 30.68 14.07 3.95
C LYS A 453 31.52 14.48 5.15
N THR A 454 31.67 13.63 6.18
CA THR A 454 32.51 13.96 7.33
C THR A 454 33.98 13.93 6.95
N THR A 455 34.68 15.05 7.12
CA THR A 455 36.14 15.12 6.96
C THR A 455 36.83 14.22 7.97
N ILE A 456 37.90 13.52 7.55
CA ILE A 456 38.73 12.73 8.47
C ILE A 456 39.56 13.70 9.32
N LEU A 457 39.62 13.49 10.63
CA LEU A 457 40.44 14.31 11.52
C LEU A 457 41.94 14.10 11.19
N MET A 458 42.58 15.14 10.65
CA MET A 458 44.02 15.15 10.37
C MET A 458 44.81 15.60 11.60
N ILE A 459 46.08 15.19 11.70
CA ILE A 459 47.00 15.77 12.68
C ILE A 459 47.26 17.23 12.27
N GLU A 460 46.94 18.18 13.16
CA GLU A 460 47.38 19.57 12.99
C GLU A 460 48.90 19.62 13.21
N GLU A 461 49.65 19.92 12.15
CA GLU A 461 51.09 20.19 12.24
C GLU A 461 51.32 21.57 12.85
N GLY A 462 51.56 21.62 14.17
CA GLY A 462 52.41 22.65 14.79
C GLY A 462 51.71 23.89 15.37
N GLY A 463 51.43 23.83 16.67
CA GLY A 463 51.44 24.99 17.56
C GLY A 463 52.20 24.62 18.83
N SER A 464 53.45 25.03 18.94
CA SER A 464 54.29 24.79 20.12
C SER A 464 54.06 25.84 21.22
N ALA A 465 54.14 25.34 22.46
CA ALA A 465 54.45 26.01 23.72
C ALA A 465 53.28 26.47 24.64
N ASP A 466 53.33 25.87 25.84
CA ASP A 466 52.95 26.35 27.17
C ASP A 466 51.46 26.55 27.52
N ASN A 467 50.89 25.59 28.26
CA ASN A 467 50.85 25.77 29.72
C ASN A 467 50.46 24.51 30.49
N SER A 468 51.13 24.37 31.63
CA SER A 468 50.93 23.44 32.74
C SER A 468 49.50 23.39 33.32
N GLY A 469 49.15 22.27 33.97
CA GLY A 469 48.08 22.25 34.98
C GLY A 469 47.26 20.97 35.09
N GLN A 470 47.57 20.16 36.10
CA GLN A 470 46.78 19.02 36.57
C GLN A 470 45.34 19.40 36.98
N SER A 471 44.35 18.55 36.70
CA SER A 471 43.70 17.69 37.71
C SER A 471 42.31 17.16 37.30
N SER A 472 42.15 15.86 37.51
CA SER A 472 40.95 15.07 37.84
C SER A 472 39.54 15.67 37.68
N GLY A 473 38.76 15.03 36.81
CA GLY A 473 37.59 14.25 37.23
C GLY A 473 36.24 14.96 37.33
N ARG A 474 35.35 14.71 36.35
CA ARG A 474 34.14 13.88 36.57
C ARG A 474 33.34 13.72 35.29
N SER A 475 33.10 12.46 34.97
CA SER A 475 32.06 11.99 34.06
C SER A 475 30.68 12.45 34.54
N SER A 476 29.92 13.10 33.66
CA SER A 476 28.46 13.03 33.71
C SER A 476 27.91 12.97 32.29
N SER A 477 27.45 11.77 31.95
CA SER A 477 26.62 11.42 30.80
C SER A 477 25.38 12.31 30.69
N ALA A 478 25.27 13.10 29.62
CA ALA A 478 24.00 13.72 29.21
C ALA A 478 23.91 13.89 27.69
N ARG A 479 23.35 12.86 27.05
CA ARG A 479 22.48 12.86 25.85
C ARG A 479 22.84 13.78 24.67
N ASN A 480 23.30 13.13 23.60
CA ASN A 480 23.12 13.52 22.20
C ASN A 480 21.65 13.80 21.88
N ARG A 481 21.22 15.07 21.93
CA ARG A 481 19.99 15.53 21.26
C ARG A 481 20.37 16.53 20.19
N LYS A 482 19.90 16.31 18.96
CA LYS A 482 20.01 17.28 17.86
C LYS A 482 19.29 18.58 18.26
N PRO A 483 19.88 19.76 18.03
CA PRO A 483 19.25 21.02 18.38
C PRO A 483 17.94 21.19 17.60
N THR A 484 16.96 21.76 18.27
CA THR A 484 15.66 22.08 17.69
C THR A 484 15.76 23.27 16.73
N VAL A 485 14.79 23.39 15.83
CA VAL A 485 14.70 24.51 14.87
C VAL A 485 14.66 25.88 15.59
N ALA A 486 14.10 25.93 16.81
CA ALA A 486 14.09 27.13 17.65
C ALA A 486 15.49 27.51 18.15
N GLU A 487 16.30 26.53 18.56
CA GLU A 487 17.69 26.75 19.00
C GLU A 487 18.61 27.14 17.84
N MET A 488 18.38 26.57 16.65
CA MET A 488 19.07 26.95 15.41
C MET A 488 18.77 28.41 15.03
N ARG A 489 17.51 28.84 15.14
CA ARG A 489 17.11 30.24 14.90
C ARG A 489 17.67 31.21 15.95
N ALA A 490 17.78 30.78 17.20
CA ALA A 490 18.38 31.59 18.27
C ALA A 490 19.90 31.78 18.08
N LYS A 491 20.61 30.78 17.57
CA LYS A 491 22.03 30.89 17.20
C LYS A 491 22.26 31.85 16.03
N PHE A 492 21.39 31.81 15.02
CA PHE A 492 21.45 32.75 13.89
C PHE A 492 21.22 34.21 14.30
N ARG A 493 20.36 34.46 15.30
CA ARG A 493 20.12 35.81 15.83
C ARG A 493 21.27 36.38 16.66
N LYS A 494 22.21 35.54 17.13
CA LYS A 494 23.34 35.95 17.97
C LYS A 494 24.63 36.23 17.21
N GLY A 495 24.65 36.12 15.88
CA GLY A 495 25.78 36.54 15.04
C GLY A 495 27.11 35.81 15.29
N SER A 496 27.13 34.73 16.07
CA SER A 496 28.33 33.97 16.39
C SER A 496 28.43 32.74 15.49
N GLY A 497 29.03 32.92 14.32
CA GLY A 497 29.36 31.82 13.40
C GLY A 497 30.27 32.30 12.29
N THR A 498 31.59 32.13 12.46
CA THR A 498 32.60 32.22 11.41
C THR A 498 32.25 31.25 10.27
N PRO A 499 32.20 31.68 9.00
CA PRO A 499 31.90 30.80 7.88
C PRO A 499 33.12 29.93 7.53
N SER A 500 32.91 28.62 7.40
CA SER A 500 33.92 27.69 6.85
C SER A 500 34.03 27.86 5.33
N THR A 501 35.19 28.29 4.89
CA THR A 501 35.59 28.59 3.51
C THR A 501 35.84 27.33 2.67
N THR A 502 34.78 26.64 2.26
CA THR A 502 34.89 25.59 1.24
C THR A 502 33.81 25.63 0.16
N ASP A 503 32.64 26.21 0.43
CA ASP A 503 31.53 26.21 -0.54
C ASP A 503 31.55 27.41 -1.49
N LEU A 504 32.19 28.53 -1.12
CA LEU A 504 32.29 29.74 -1.96
C LEU A 504 33.43 29.66 -2.99
N ASP A 505 34.56 29.03 -2.66
CA ASP A 505 35.70 28.88 -3.59
C ASP A 505 35.44 27.88 -4.72
N MET A 506 34.53 26.92 -4.50
CA MET A 506 34.08 26.01 -5.56
C MET A 506 33.07 26.66 -6.50
N LEU A 507 32.28 27.64 -6.03
CA LEU A 507 31.34 28.40 -6.85
C LEU A 507 32.01 29.52 -7.66
N ALA A 508 33.14 30.06 -7.17
CA ALA A 508 33.89 31.10 -7.87
C ALA A 508 34.71 30.61 -9.08
N ASN A 509 34.96 29.29 -9.18
CA ASN A 509 35.82 28.68 -10.19
C ASN A 509 35.07 27.84 -11.25
N MET A 510 33.74 27.96 -11.33
CA MET A 510 32.96 27.32 -12.40
C MET A 510 32.76 28.31 -13.56
N ASP A 511 33.18 27.91 -14.77
CA ASP A 511 32.87 28.65 -15.99
C ASP A 511 31.35 28.85 -16.11
N GLY A 512 30.95 30.13 -16.25
CA GLY A 512 29.56 30.51 -16.42
C GLY A 512 28.94 29.89 -17.69
N PRO A 513 27.62 29.71 -17.74
CA PRO A 513 26.95 29.15 -18.91
C PRO A 513 27.20 30.02 -20.16
N PRO A 514 27.34 29.41 -21.36
CA PRO A 514 27.53 30.16 -22.59
C PRO A 514 26.37 31.15 -22.80
N GLN A 515 26.72 32.40 -23.08
CA GLN A 515 25.75 33.43 -23.40
C GLN A 515 24.91 32.99 -24.61
N LYS A 516 23.58 33.02 -24.45
CA LYS A 516 22.66 32.77 -25.56
C LYS A 516 22.87 33.84 -26.64
N PRO A 517 22.89 33.47 -27.93
CA PRO A 517 22.92 34.45 -29.01
C PRO A 517 21.69 35.35 -28.92
N VAL A 518 21.93 36.66 -29.01
CA VAL A 518 20.90 37.70 -29.07
C VAL A 518 20.08 37.47 -30.33
N LYS A 519 18.80 37.11 -30.17
CA LYS A 519 17.85 37.05 -31.29
C LYS A 519 17.46 38.49 -31.67
N GLN A 520 17.68 38.83 -32.93
CA GLN A 520 17.11 40.03 -33.55
C GLN A 520 15.56 39.96 -33.53
N PRO A 521 14.87 41.10 -33.42
CA PRO A 521 13.42 41.13 -33.40
C PRO A 521 12.85 40.68 -34.75
N VAL A 522 11.93 39.71 -34.71
CA VAL A 522 11.15 39.27 -35.87
C VAL A 522 10.05 40.31 -36.10
N VAL A 523 10.00 40.82 -37.33
CA VAL A 523 8.95 41.70 -37.84
C VAL A 523 7.68 40.86 -38.00
N ASP A 524 6.59 41.30 -37.37
CA ASP A 524 5.25 40.73 -37.57
C ASP A 524 4.83 40.94 -39.04
N VAL A 525 4.56 39.84 -39.74
CA VAL A 525 3.92 39.85 -41.06
C VAL A 525 2.47 39.43 -40.86
N ASP A 526 1.59 40.33 -41.28
CA ASP A 526 0.14 40.29 -41.27
C ASP A 526 -0.41 39.11 -42.10
N PRO A 527 -1.21 38.19 -41.54
CA PRO A 527 -1.84 37.13 -42.30
C PRO A 527 -3.19 37.60 -42.85
N SER A 528 -3.15 38.55 -43.80
CA SER A 528 -4.31 38.93 -44.61
C SER A 528 -3.92 39.08 -46.08
N GLU A 529 -3.51 37.97 -46.71
CA GLU A 529 -3.30 37.79 -48.16
C GLU A 529 -2.83 36.32 -48.31
N THR A 530 -3.29 35.42 -49.19
CA THR A 530 -4.44 35.26 -50.08
C THR A 530 -4.30 33.83 -50.66
N TYR A 531 -5.43 33.23 -51.06
CA TYR A 531 -5.60 32.03 -51.92
C TYR A 531 -5.33 30.63 -51.35
#